data_AF-A0AAW1C8Z0-F1
#
_entry.id   AF-A0AAW1C8Z0-F1
#
_cell.length_a   1.000
_cell.length_b   1.000
_cell.length_c   1.000
_cell.angle_alpha   90.00
_cell.angle_beta   90.00
_cell.angle_gamma   90.00
#
_symmetry.space_group_name_H-M   'P 1'
#
loop_
_entity.id
_entity.type
_entity.pdbx_description
1 polymer ?
#
loop_
_entity_poly.entity_id
_entity_poly.type
_entity_poly.pdbx_seq_one_letter_code
_entity_poly.pdbx_strand_id
1 'polypeptide(L)'
;MAKFVLAGRADCPYYAKAELLADYLGNNLPNFRIHKIVQHPDNWEKWLQEICNENGWKHKRSPIIWRELLDRGGRGLLLGGFNDFLEHAQQYYNITSDMMTEEMLLIANENLQTCTEIEAEEKELKSLINPLHIWLNRACSSACYHLIPLLTNGEIFGMETEISLHLNIITLAMLLESEAKAMVARKMQMHPAGIKNLIVWGNISGNSFVDLSKTELYRYDSAIWGPPSFFRPLLDVLFDREWMEIEFVASLSSLSSWRARGLGMAPAHTVATVLRYWYQGSPPGEMISLGVISEGQFGLPEGIVYSMPIRFENGSWEIYTEIEINEKTQSYLLILACDLIREKQVALGEVAELNPQRRDVHAIYRDVEEEEDFEVNEECKASLIDQERALESEDQTVAEETEDTDELNESKNIEEENIEAEDD
;
A
#
# COMPACT_ATOMS: atom_id res chain seq x y z
N MET A 1 -9.77 28.47 -34.25
CA MET A 1 -9.03 29.59 -33.62
C MET A 1 -7.81 29.01 -32.90
N ALA A 2 -6.67 29.69 -32.91
CA ALA A 2 -5.44 29.15 -32.31
C ALA A 2 -5.19 29.74 -30.92
N LYS A 3 -4.76 28.89 -29.98
CA LYS A 3 -4.39 29.24 -28.62
C LYS A 3 -2.90 28.93 -28.44
N PHE A 4 -2.13 29.85 -27.91
CA PHE A 4 -0.74 29.61 -27.51
C PHE A 4 -0.72 29.22 -26.04
N VAL A 5 0.02 28.16 -25.72
CA VAL A 5 0.25 27.74 -24.35
C VAL A 5 1.72 27.97 -24.02
N LEU A 6 1.96 28.67 -22.92
CA LEU A 6 3.28 28.98 -22.40
C LEU A 6 3.41 28.31 -21.03
N ALA A 7 4.23 27.27 -20.97
CA ALA A 7 4.58 26.64 -19.71
C ALA A 7 6.01 26.97 -19.32
N GLY A 8 6.25 27.28 -18.05
CA GLY A 8 7.59 27.60 -17.58
C GLY A 8 7.74 27.43 -16.08
N ARG A 9 9.00 27.32 -15.66
CA ARG A 9 9.39 27.41 -14.26
C ARG A 9 9.13 28.81 -13.74
N ALA A 10 8.60 28.91 -12.54
CA ALA A 10 8.34 30.18 -11.87
C ALA A 10 9.62 31.03 -11.73
N ASP A 11 10.77 30.40 -11.46
CA ASP A 11 12.07 31.06 -11.27
C ASP A 11 12.83 31.36 -12.57
N CYS A 12 12.24 31.11 -13.75
CA CYS A 12 12.95 31.22 -15.01
C CYS A 12 12.84 32.64 -15.61
N PRO A 13 13.98 33.35 -15.81
CA PRO A 13 13.97 34.71 -16.40
C PRO A 13 13.44 34.72 -17.84
N TYR A 14 13.73 33.66 -18.60
CA TYR A 14 13.22 33.52 -19.98
C TYR A 14 11.71 33.25 -20.03
N TYR A 15 11.15 32.63 -19.00
CA TYR A 15 9.70 32.46 -18.89
C TYR A 15 9.03 33.79 -18.58
N ALA A 16 9.53 34.55 -17.61
CA ALA A 16 9.05 35.91 -17.33
C ALA A 16 9.03 36.81 -18.59
N LYS A 17 10.10 36.74 -19.40
CA LYS A 17 10.16 37.45 -20.68
C LYS A 17 9.14 36.94 -21.70
N ALA A 18 8.93 35.62 -21.76
CA ALA A 18 7.93 35.01 -22.61
C ALA A 18 6.50 35.43 -22.22
N GLU A 19 6.21 35.51 -20.92
CA GLU A 19 4.93 35.95 -20.38
C GLU A 19 4.63 37.40 -20.75
N LEU A 20 5.58 38.32 -20.57
CA LEU A 20 5.36 39.71 -20.93
C LEU A 20 5.11 39.88 -22.43
N LEU A 21 5.89 39.19 -23.28
CA LEU A 21 5.68 39.21 -24.72
C LEU A 21 4.30 38.62 -25.08
N ALA A 22 3.91 37.53 -24.43
CA ALA A 22 2.59 36.95 -24.62
C ALA A 22 1.50 37.95 -24.23
N ASP A 23 1.55 38.55 -23.04
CA ASP A 23 0.54 39.52 -22.59
C ASP A 23 0.42 40.72 -23.52
N TYR A 24 1.55 41.21 -24.04
CA TYR A 24 1.56 42.26 -25.05
C TYR A 24 0.83 41.82 -26.32
N LEU A 25 1.11 40.61 -26.84
CA LEU A 25 0.44 40.07 -28.02
C LEU A 25 -1.06 39.86 -27.77
N GLY A 26 -1.46 39.33 -26.62
CA GLY A 26 -2.85 39.10 -26.25
C GLY A 26 -3.68 40.37 -26.14
N ASN A 27 -3.09 41.44 -25.60
CA ASN A 27 -3.76 42.73 -25.45
C ASN A 27 -3.87 43.51 -26.77
N ASN A 28 -2.94 43.32 -27.70
CA ASN A 28 -2.87 44.11 -28.94
C ASN A 28 -3.41 43.38 -30.18
N LEU A 29 -3.63 42.06 -30.13
CA LEU A 29 -4.09 41.27 -31.28
C LEU A 29 -5.47 40.63 -31.01
N PRO A 30 -6.51 40.95 -31.82
CA PRO A 30 -7.90 40.60 -31.51
C PRO A 30 -8.22 39.09 -31.53
N ASN A 31 -7.34 38.25 -32.08
CA ASN A 31 -7.53 36.79 -32.19
C ASN A 31 -6.39 35.98 -31.55
N PHE A 32 -5.55 36.62 -30.73
CA PHE A 32 -4.44 35.96 -30.05
C PHE A 32 -4.87 35.53 -28.65
N ARG A 33 -4.97 34.21 -28.42
CA ARG A 33 -5.35 33.65 -27.12
C ARG A 33 -4.14 32.99 -26.47
N ILE A 34 -3.97 33.24 -25.18
CA ILE A 34 -2.84 32.74 -24.40
C ILE A 34 -3.37 31.93 -23.23
N HIS A 35 -2.60 30.92 -22.85
CA HIS A 35 -2.75 30.20 -21.60
C HIS A 35 -1.39 29.98 -20.98
N LYS A 36 -1.29 30.28 -19.70
CA LYS A 36 -0.04 30.26 -18.96
C LYS A 36 -0.11 29.11 -17.96
N ILE A 37 0.95 28.34 -17.90
CA ILE A 37 1.13 27.24 -16.94
C ILE A 37 2.43 27.54 -16.20
N VAL A 38 2.32 27.88 -14.93
CA VAL A 38 3.46 28.12 -14.05
C VAL A 38 3.70 26.83 -13.26
N GLN A 39 4.96 26.43 -13.15
CA GLN A 39 5.37 25.26 -12.37
C GLN A 39 6.46 25.64 -11.37
N HIS A 40 6.40 25.07 -10.16
CA HIS A 40 7.46 25.18 -9.17
C HIS A 40 8.77 24.53 -9.69
N PRO A 41 9.95 25.09 -9.41
CA PRO A 41 11.23 24.55 -9.87
C PRO A 41 11.43 23.07 -9.54
N ASP A 42 11.01 22.64 -8.35
CA ASP A 42 11.16 21.26 -7.87
C ASP A 42 10.36 20.25 -8.69
N ASN A 43 9.21 20.67 -9.24
CA ASN A 43 8.30 19.79 -9.98
C ASN A 43 8.53 19.86 -11.50
N TRP A 44 9.30 20.83 -11.98
CA TRP A 44 9.41 21.15 -13.40
C TRP A 44 9.99 20.02 -14.25
N GLU A 45 11.08 19.40 -13.80
CA GLU A 45 11.80 18.43 -14.64
C GLU A 45 10.92 17.20 -14.92
N LYS A 46 10.27 16.69 -13.87
CA LYS A 46 9.30 15.60 -13.96
C LYS A 46 8.11 15.97 -14.85
N TRP A 47 7.51 17.14 -14.59
CA TRP A 47 6.36 17.62 -15.36
C TRP A 47 6.69 17.81 -16.86
N LEU A 48 7.86 18.36 -17.17
CA LEU A 48 8.32 18.59 -18.54
C LEU A 48 8.52 17.27 -19.29
N GLN A 49 9.12 16.27 -18.63
CA GLN A 49 9.30 14.93 -19.20
C GLN A 49 7.96 14.27 -19.52
N GLU A 50 7.00 14.31 -18.58
CA GLU A 50 5.64 13.77 -18.78
C GLU A 50 4.97 14.39 -20.01
N ILE A 51 4.91 15.71 -20.08
CA ILE A 51 4.29 16.43 -21.21
C ILE A 51 4.99 16.16 -22.54
N CYS A 52 6.33 16.08 -22.53
CA CYS A 52 7.08 15.78 -23.75
C CYS A 52 6.83 14.34 -24.23
N ASN A 53 6.75 13.38 -23.31
CA ASN A 53 6.46 11.99 -23.62
C ASN A 53 5.05 11.81 -24.20
N GLU A 54 4.04 12.45 -23.58
CA GLU A 54 2.66 12.42 -24.06
C GLU A 54 2.50 12.96 -25.48
N ASN A 55 3.23 14.04 -25.81
CA ASN A 55 3.12 14.71 -27.10
C ASN A 55 4.17 14.29 -28.13
N GLY A 56 5.14 13.45 -27.74
CA GLY A 56 6.27 13.04 -28.58
C GLY A 56 7.23 14.18 -28.92
N TRP A 57 7.38 15.15 -28.00
CA TRP A 57 8.24 16.32 -28.16
C TRP A 57 9.63 16.10 -27.61
N LYS A 58 10.59 16.90 -28.07
CA LYS A 58 11.96 16.93 -27.54
C LYS A 58 12.27 18.34 -27.06
N HIS A 59 12.21 18.56 -25.76
CA HIS A 59 12.51 19.84 -25.12
C HIS A 59 13.13 19.59 -23.75
N LYS A 60 13.99 20.51 -23.28
CA LYS A 60 14.78 20.32 -22.04
C LYS A 60 14.89 21.56 -21.16
N ARG A 61 14.33 22.70 -21.56
CA ARG A 61 14.56 23.99 -20.88
C ARG A 61 13.27 24.73 -20.64
N SER A 62 13.22 25.55 -19.60
CA SER A 62 12.14 26.52 -19.45
C SER A 62 12.41 27.76 -20.31
N PRO A 63 11.39 28.39 -20.92
CA PRO A 63 10.01 27.91 -21.05
C PRO A 63 9.84 26.92 -22.22
N ILE A 64 8.69 26.23 -22.25
CA ILE A 64 8.19 25.48 -23.41
C ILE A 64 6.90 26.13 -23.92
N ILE A 65 6.86 26.41 -25.22
CA ILE A 65 5.73 27.06 -25.88
C ILE A 65 5.23 26.17 -27.02
N TRP A 66 3.91 26.00 -27.11
CA TRP A 66 3.25 25.32 -28.21
C TRP A 66 1.94 25.99 -28.60
N ARG A 67 1.44 25.63 -29.78
CA ARG A 67 0.20 26.15 -30.34
C ARG A 67 -0.85 25.05 -30.45
N GLU A 68 -2.04 25.31 -29.93
CA GLU A 68 -3.21 24.44 -29.98
C GLU A 68 -4.25 24.98 -30.96
N LEU A 69 -4.89 24.08 -31.72
CA LEU A 69 -6.00 24.41 -32.61
C LEU A 69 -7.32 24.00 -31.96
N LEU A 70 -8.11 24.99 -31.53
CA LEU A 70 -9.34 24.78 -30.74
C LEU A 70 -10.45 24.01 -31.49
N ASP A 71 -10.43 24.02 -32.83
CA ASP A 71 -11.58 23.58 -33.63
C ASP A 71 -11.45 22.13 -34.14
N ARG A 72 -10.31 21.45 -33.88
CA ARG A 72 -10.01 20.15 -34.51
C ARG A 72 -9.38 19.09 -33.60
N GLY A 73 -9.25 19.36 -32.30
CA GLY A 73 -8.66 18.38 -31.34
C GLY A 73 -7.29 17.86 -31.80
N GLY A 74 -6.49 18.70 -32.46
CA GLY A 74 -5.20 18.31 -33.00
C GLY A 74 -4.12 18.35 -31.92
N ARG A 75 -3.14 17.45 -32.02
CA ARG A 75 -1.90 17.48 -31.22
C ARG A 75 -1.28 18.88 -31.29
N GLY A 76 -0.82 19.38 -30.14
CA GLY A 76 -0.16 20.68 -30.06
C GLY A 76 1.03 20.74 -31.03
N LEU A 77 1.20 21.88 -31.69
CA LEU A 77 2.39 22.14 -32.50
C LEU A 77 3.44 22.81 -31.61
N LEU A 78 4.48 22.07 -31.25
CA LEU A 78 5.62 22.61 -30.51
C LEU A 78 6.26 23.76 -31.30
N LEU A 79 6.42 24.91 -30.63
CA LEU A 79 7.21 26.03 -31.15
C LEU A 79 8.65 25.94 -30.63
N GLY A 80 8.82 25.61 -29.35
CA GLY A 80 10.14 25.48 -28.71
C GLY A 80 10.23 26.33 -27.45
N GLY A 81 11.37 26.98 -27.26
CA GLY A 81 11.62 27.87 -26.13
C GLY A 81 11.29 29.33 -26.40
N PHE A 82 11.77 30.22 -25.53
CA PHE A 82 11.54 31.66 -25.67
C PHE A 82 12.05 32.23 -27.00
N ASN A 83 13.24 31.81 -27.45
CA ASN A 83 13.83 32.33 -28.70
C ASN A 83 12.97 31.98 -29.91
N ASP A 84 12.45 30.75 -29.98
CA ASP A 84 11.58 30.30 -31.07
C ASP A 84 10.25 31.07 -31.06
N PHE A 85 9.71 31.36 -29.86
CA PHE A 85 8.52 32.17 -29.71
C PHE A 85 8.74 33.63 -30.11
N LEU A 86 9.90 34.21 -29.76
CA LEU A 86 10.27 35.56 -30.17
C LEU A 86 10.44 35.66 -31.68
N GLU A 87 11.10 34.69 -32.31
CA GLU A 87 11.23 34.63 -33.76
C GLU A 87 9.86 34.53 -34.45
N HIS A 88 8.96 33.70 -33.91
CA HIS A 88 7.58 33.64 -34.37
C HIS A 88 6.87 34.99 -34.27
N ALA A 89 7.00 35.68 -33.13
CA ALA A 89 6.39 36.99 -32.93
C ALA A 89 6.94 38.06 -33.88
N GLN A 90 8.25 38.05 -34.13
CA GLN A 90 8.92 38.97 -35.06
C GLN A 90 8.47 38.70 -36.51
N GLN A 91 8.45 37.45 -36.95
CA GLN A 91 8.11 37.11 -38.33
C GLN A 91 6.63 37.33 -38.67
N TYR A 92 5.73 36.98 -37.76
CA TYR A 92 4.29 37.03 -38.03
C TYR A 92 3.63 38.33 -37.62
N TYR A 93 4.12 38.99 -36.57
CA TYR A 93 3.51 40.19 -36.02
C TYR A 93 4.42 41.43 -36.05
N ASN A 94 5.68 41.29 -36.48
CA ASN A 94 6.67 42.37 -36.52
C ASN A 94 6.86 43.04 -35.15
N ILE A 95 6.84 42.25 -34.08
CA ILE A 95 6.99 42.69 -32.68
C ILE A 95 8.31 42.15 -32.12
N THR A 96 9.07 43.03 -31.46
CA THR A 96 10.28 42.69 -30.70
C THR A 96 10.02 42.75 -29.20
N SER A 97 10.89 42.14 -28.40
CA SER A 97 10.83 42.15 -26.93
C SER A 97 12.11 42.75 -26.37
N ASP A 98 12.01 43.98 -25.90
CA ASP A 98 13.08 44.69 -25.21
C ASP A 98 12.79 44.61 -23.70
N MET A 99 13.47 43.69 -23.02
CA MET A 99 13.42 43.54 -21.57
C MET A 99 14.84 43.40 -21.06
N MET A 100 15.20 44.19 -20.06
CA MET A 100 16.53 44.17 -19.47
C MET A 100 16.71 42.92 -18.60
N THR A 101 17.95 42.42 -18.51
CA THR A 101 18.25 41.22 -17.71
C THR A 101 17.89 41.38 -16.24
N GLU A 102 18.07 42.58 -15.67
CA GLU A 102 17.69 42.89 -14.29
C GLU A 102 16.18 42.78 -14.07
N GLU A 103 15.37 43.29 -15.02
CA GLU A 103 13.90 43.18 -14.97
C GLU A 103 13.45 41.72 -15.08
N MET A 104 14.10 40.93 -15.95
CA MET A 104 13.79 39.49 -16.10
C MET A 104 14.01 38.73 -14.78
N LEU A 105 15.08 39.04 -14.05
CA LEU A 105 15.40 38.40 -12.77
C LEU A 105 14.42 38.81 -11.67
N LEU A 106 14.04 40.10 -11.63
CA LEU A 106 13.05 40.60 -10.67
C LEU A 106 11.69 39.91 -10.85
N ILE A 107 11.19 39.85 -12.09
CA ILE A 107 9.89 39.22 -12.39
C ILE A 107 9.94 37.71 -12.08
N ALA A 108 11.04 37.02 -12.42
CA ALA A 108 11.18 35.61 -12.09
C ALA A 108 11.17 35.35 -10.57
N ASN A 109 11.77 36.24 -9.78
CA ASN A 109 11.72 36.14 -8.33
C ASN A 109 10.31 36.41 -7.77
N GLU A 110 9.61 37.41 -8.28
CA GLU A 110 8.21 37.70 -7.91
C GLU A 110 7.26 36.54 -8.29
N ASN A 111 7.47 35.93 -9.46
CA ASN A 111 6.72 34.77 -9.92
C ASN A 111 6.94 33.57 -9.00
N LEU A 112 8.18 33.31 -8.58
CA LEU A 112 8.49 32.23 -7.64
C LEU A 112 7.80 32.44 -6.30
N GLN A 113 7.89 33.66 -5.74
CA GLN A 113 7.21 34.00 -4.48
C GLN A 113 5.70 33.77 -4.59
N THR A 114 5.08 34.29 -5.65
CA THR A 114 3.63 34.11 -5.90
C THR A 114 3.27 32.63 -6.04
N CYS A 115 4.09 31.84 -6.75
CA CYS A 115 3.88 30.40 -6.90
C CYS A 115 3.92 29.69 -5.54
N THR A 116 4.91 30.01 -4.69
CA THR A 116 5.03 29.41 -3.36
C THR A 116 3.89 29.82 -2.42
N GLU A 117 3.42 31.06 -2.51
CA GLU A 117 2.29 31.54 -1.71
C GLU A 117 0.99 30.81 -2.09
N ILE A 118 0.72 30.65 -3.39
CA ILE A 118 -0.45 29.91 -3.88
C ILE A 118 -0.40 28.44 -3.43
N GLU A 119 0.76 27.79 -3.54
CA GLU A 119 0.92 26.40 -3.08
C GLU A 119 0.71 26.25 -1.57
N ALA A 120 1.18 27.23 -0.78
CA ALA A 120 0.97 27.26 0.67
C ALA A 120 -0.51 27.45 1.03
N GLU A 121 -1.20 28.39 0.37
CA GLU A 121 -2.64 28.62 0.54
C GLU A 121 -3.47 27.38 0.14
N GLU A 122 -3.14 26.74 -0.99
CA GLU A 122 -3.80 25.50 -1.41
C GLU A 122 -3.60 24.36 -0.39
N LYS A 123 -2.39 24.25 0.17
CA LYS A 123 -2.09 23.25 1.20
C LYS A 123 -2.86 23.52 2.49
N GLU A 124 -2.96 24.77 2.89
CA GLU A 124 -3.76 25.18 4.06
C GLU A 124 -5.24 24.87 3.82
N LEU A 125 -5.80 25.25 2.68
CA LEU A 125 -7.18 24.94 2.30
C LEU A 125 -7.45 23.44 2.33
N LYS A 126 -6.57 22.61 1.73
CA LYS A 126 -6.69 21.14 1.76
C LYS A 126 -6.64 20.59 3.18
N SER A 127 -5.81 21.15 4.06
CA SER A 127 -5.71 20.72 5.45
C SER A 127 -6.97 21.01 6.28
N LEU A 128 -7.77 21.99 5.85
CA LEU A 128 -9.04 22.34 6.48
C LEU A 128 -10.20 21.44 6.02
N ILE A 129 -10.01 20.68 4.94
CA ILE A 129 -11.03 19.74 4.47
C ILE A 129 -10.99 18.50 5.36
N ASN A 130 -12.14 18.17 5.94
CA ASN A 130 -12.31 16.95 6.71
C ASN A 130 -13.11 15.96 5.86
N PRO A 131 -12.43 15.04 5.13
CA PRO A 131 -13.09 14.20 4.16
C PRO A 131 -14.02 13.20 4.83
N LEU A 132 -15.06 12.79 4.11
CA LEU A 132 -15.89 11.68 4.56
C LEU A 132 -15.08 10.37 4.43
N HIS A 133 -14.74 9.77 5.56
CA HIS A 133 -14.03 8.48 5.59
C HIS A 133 -15.00 7.33 5.33
N ILE A 134 -14.75 6.56 4.26
CA ILE A 134 -15.53 5.39 3.88
C ILE A 134 -14.64 4.16 3.90
N TRP A 135 -14.94 3.21 4.78
CA TRP A 135 -14.23 1.94 4.88
C TRP A 135 -14.98 0.83 4.12
N LEU A 136 -14.32 0.24 3.12
CA LEU A 136 -14.84 -0.91 2.37
C LEU A 136 -14.20 -2.20 2.88
N ASN A 137 -14.96 -2.92 3.70
CA ASN A 137 -14.56 -4.22 4.22
C ASN A 137 -14.81 -5.29 3.15
N ARG A 138 -13.76 -6.02 2.75
CA ARG A 138 -13.73 -6.95 1.59
C ARG A 138 -13.76 -6.25 0.23
N ALA A 139 -12.87 -5.29 0.03
CA ALA A 139 -12.68 -4.58 -1.26
C ALA A 139 -12.51 -5.50 -2.48
N CYS A 140 -12.06 -6.76 -2.31
CA CYS A 140 -11.94 -7.75 -3.38
C CYS A 140 -13.28 -8.42 -3.80
N SER A 141 -14.40 -8.09 -3.13
CA SER A 141 -15.73 -8.56 -3.51
C SER A 141 -16.11 -8.05 -4.90
N SER A 142 -16.78 -8.87 -5.71
CA SER A 142 -17.28 -8.44 -7.03
C SER A 142 -18.22 -7.22 -6.93
N ALA A 143 -18.89 -7.04 -5.79
CA ALA A 143 -19.72 -5.88 -5.53
C ALA A 143 -18.93 -4.56 -5.42
N CYS A 144 -17.68 -4.61 -4.94
CA CYS A 144 -16.87 -3.41 -4.74
C CYS A 144 -16.40 -2.78 -6.06
N TYR A 145 -16.23 -3.58 -7.12
CA TYR A 145 -15.94 -3.06 -8.48
C TYR A 145 -17.04 -2.15 -9.01
N HIS A 146 -18.29 -2.38 -8.58
CA HIS A 146 -19.41 -1.51 -8.93
C HIS A 146 -19.63 -0.41 -7.90
N LEU A 147 -19.38 -0.69 -6.63
CA LEU A 147 -19.61 0.25 -5.55
C LEU A 147 -18.59 1.40 -5.54
N ILE A 148 -17.29 1.13 -5.75
CA ILE A 148 -16.26 2.17 -5.71
C ILE A 148 -16.54 3.29 -6.72
N PRO A 149 -16.81 3.01 -8.02
CA PRO A 149 -17.19 4.05 -8.97
C PRO A 149 -18.44 4.84 -8.56
N LEU A 150 -19.43 4.20 -7.93
CA LEU A 150 -20.64 4.87 -7.45
C LEU A 150 -20.40 5.76 -6.23
N LEU A 151 -19.44 5.39 -5.37
CA LEU A 151 -19.05 6.22 -4.23
C LEU A 151 -18.23 7.43 -4.68
N THR A 152 -17.44 7.30 -5.75
CA THR A 152 -16.55 8.36 -6.26
C THR A 152 -17.16 9.24 -7.35
N ASN A 153 -18.26 8.83 -8.00
CA ASN A 153 -18.87 9.59 -9.10
C ASN A 153 -19.64 10.85 -8.65
N GLY A 154 -19.72 11.14 -7.35
CA GLY A 154 -20.41 12.30 -6.80
C GLY A 154 -21.95 12.21 -6.83
N GLU A 155 -22.56 11.11 -7.28
CA GLU A 155 -24.02 10.93 -7.26
C GLU A 155 -24.56 10.68 -5.85
N ILE A 156 -23.79 9.98 -5.00
CA ILE A 156 -24.22 9.59 -3.65
C ILE A 156 -23.97 10.71 -2.63
N PHE A 157 -22.76 11.27 -2.63
CA PHE A 157 -22.34 12.26 -1.62
C PHE A 157 -22.29 13.68 -2.16
N GLY A 158 -22.58 13.91 -3.44
CA GLY A 158 -22.43 15.20 -4.11
C GLY A 158 -21.01 15.45 -4.63
N MET A 159 -20.88 16.32 -5.62
CA MET A 159 -19.60 16.65 -6.26
C MET A 159 -18.65 17.48 -5.39
N GLU A 160 -19.17 18.09 -4.32
CA GLU A 160 -18.42 18.98 -3.42
C GLU A 160 -17.89 18.23 -2.18
N THR A 161 -18.31 16.99 -1.95
CA THR A 161 -17.88 16.21 -0.80
C THR A 161 -16.58 15.51 -1.11
N GLU A 162 -15.51 15.87 -0.41
CA GLU A 162 -14.24 15.13 -0.48
C GLU A 162 -14.38 13.81 0.30
N ILE A 163 -13.99 12.70 -0.32
CA ILE A 163 -14.15 11.35 0.23
C ILE A 163 -12.77 10.72 0.35
N SER A 164 -12.48 10.14 1.51
CA SER A 164 -11.31 9.29 1.72
C SER A 164 -11.78 7.83 1.75
N LEU A 165 -11.44 7.07 0.72
CA LEU A 165 -11.79 5.66 0.60
C LEU A 165 -10.69 4.77 1.17
N HIS A 166 -11.03 4.01 2.20
CA HIS A 166 -10.14 3.07 2.90
C HIS A 166 -10.52 1.64 2.50
N LEU A 167 -9.66 0.98 1.74
CA LEU A 167 -9.89 -0.37 1.26
C LEU A 167 -9.25 -1.38 2.20
N ASN A 168 -9.99 -1.80 3.23
CA ASN A 168 -9.47 -2.74 4.21
C ASN A 168 -9.81 -4.18 3.81
N ILE A 169 -8.77 -4.92 3.45
CA ILE A 169 -8.86 -6.34 3.09
C ILE A 169 -8.50 -7.15 4.32
N ILE A 170 -9.53 -7.61 5.03
CA ILE A 170 -9.39 -8.57 6.13
C ILE A 170 -10.09 -9.87 5.78
N THR A 171 -9.59 -10.98 6.32
CA THR A 171 -10.25 -12.29 6.26
C THR A 171 -10.57 -12.81 7.66
N LEU A 172 -11.70 -13.51 7.80
CA LEU A 172 -12.30 -13.79 9.10
C LEU A 172 -11.88 -15.15 9.66
N ALA A 173 -10.70 -15.22 10.27
CA ALA A 173 -10.21 -16.43 10.93
C ALA A 173 -10.99 -16.78 12.21
N MET A 174 -11.64 -15.79 12.84
CA MET A 174 -12.41 -15.95 14.09
C MET A 174 -13.49 -17.06 14.03
N LEU A 175 -14.02 -17.41 12.86
CA LEU A 175 -14.95 -18.54 12.75
C LEU A 175 -14.26 -19.86 13.12
N LEU A 176 -13.07 -20.10 12.56
CA LEU A 176 -12.27 -21.29 12.86
C LEU A 176 -11.80 -21.27 14.32
N GLU A 177 -11.42 -20.10 14.82
CA GLU A 177 -11.07 -19.88 16.23
C GLU A 177 -12.23 -20.26 17.17
N SER A 178 -13.46 -19.85 16.83
CA SER A 178 -14.66 -20.15 17.61
C SER A 178 -15.01 -21.65 17.61
N GLU A 179 -14.79 -22.33 16.48
CA GLU A 179 -14.95 -23.79 16.35
C GLU A 179 -13.92 -24.53 17.21
N ALA A 180 -12.66 -24.13 17.13
CA ALA A 180 -11.56 -24.66 17.95
C ALA A 180 -11.83 -24.46 19.45
N LYS A 181 -12.22 -23.25 19.86
CA LYS A 181 -12.64 -22.94 21.24
C LYS A 181 -13.78 -23.84 21.69
N ALA A 182 -14.79 -24.08 20.85
CA ALA A 182 -15.91 -24.96 21.19
C ALA A 182 -15.46 -26.43 21.38
N MET A 183 -14.46 -26.90 20.64
CA MET A 183 -13.92 -28.25 20.79
C MET A 183 -13.10 -28.39 22.08
N VAL A 184 -12.21 -27.44 22.36
CA VAL A 184 -11.45 -27.39 23.62
C VAL A 184 -12.42 -27.31 24.80
N ALA A 185 -13.46 -26.48 24.71
CA ALA A 185 -14.48 -26.37 25.76
C ALA A 185 -15.17 -27.70 26.07
N ARG A 186 -15.49 -28.50 25.04
CA ARG A 186 -16.07 -29.84 25.22
C ARG A 186 -15.09 -30.80 25.88
N LYS A 187 -13.81 -30.80 25.45
CA LYS A 187 -12.76 -31.64 26.04
C LYS A 187 -12.53 -31.30 27.51
N MET A 188 -12.51 -30.01 27.83
CA MET A 188 -12.30 -29.48 29.18
C MET A 188 -13.58 -29.42 30.02
N GLN A 189 -14.74 -29.77 29.47
CA GLN A 189 -16.05 -29.69 30.13
C GLN A 189 -16.36 -28.32 30.75
N MET A 190 -16.02 -27.24 30.03
CA MET A 190 -16.22 -25.87 30.49
C MET A 190 -16.99 -25.03 29.47
N HIS A 191 -17.36 -23.81 29.86
CA HIS A 191 -18.02 -22.87 28.97
C HIS A 191 -17.00 -22.24 27.99
N PRO A 192 -17.29 -22.16 26.66
CA PRO A 192 -16.33 -21.65 25.67
C PRO A 192 -15.93 -20.18 25.89
N ALA A 193 -16.79 -19.38 26.51
CA ALA A 193 -16.45 -18.00 26.87
C ALA A 193 -15.28 -17.88 27.87
N GLY A 194 -14.93 -18.96 28.57
CA GLY A 194 -13.76 -19.01 29.45
C GLY A 194 -12.45 -19.34 28.72
N ILE A 195 -12.48 -19.61 27.41
CA ILE A 195 -11.29 -19.94 26.62
C ILE A 195 -10.86 -18.73 25.82
N LYS A 196 -9.66 -18.22 26.11
CA LYS A 196 -9.10 -17.00 25.52
C LYS A 196 -7.76 -17.30 24.86
N ASN A 197 -7.30 -16.37 24.01
CA ASN A 197 -5.94 -16.37 23.44
C ASN A 197 -5.58 -17.65 22.65
N LEU A 198 -6.58 -18.25 21.99
CA LEU A 198 -6.38 -19.30 20.99
C LEU A 198 -6.09 -18.66 19.64
N ILE A 199 -5.03 -19.10 18.97
CA ILE A 199 -4.53 -18.45 17.75
C ILE A 199 -4.72 -19.38 16.56
N VAL A 200 -5.20 -18.81 15.45
CA VAL A 200 -5.28 -19.47 14.15
C VAL A 200 -4.31 -18.80 13.21
N TRP A 201 -3.33 -19.56 12.72
CA TRP A 201 -2.31 -19.12 11.78
C TRP A 201 -2.59 -19.60 10.36
N GLY A 202 -2.18 -18.81 9.37
CA GLY A 202 -2.13 -19.23 7.97
C GLY A 202 -3.38 -18.95 7.15
N ASN A 203 -3.66 -19.85 6.19
CA ASN A 203 -4.71 -19.68 5.19
C ASN A 203 -6.08 -20.14 5.73
N ILE A 204 -6.97 -19.19 5.96
CA ILE A 204 -8.31 -19.49 6.48
C ILE A 204 -9.23 -20.25 5.51
N SER A 205 -8.91 -20.22 4.21
CA SER A 205 -9.61 -20.93 3.14
C SER A 205 -8.97 -22.29 2.80
N GLY A 206 -7.75 -22.52 3.25
CA GLY A 206 -6.95 -23.70 2.93
C GLY A 206 -6.32 -24.30 4.19
N ASN A 207 -5.00 -24.46 4.15
CA ASN A 207 -4.23 -25.00 5.26
C ASN A 207 -4.07 -23.95 6.36
N SER A 208 -4.47 -24.30 7.57
CA SER A 208 -4.36 -23.44 8.76
C SER A 208 -3.86 -24.25 9.95
N PHE A 209 -3.14 -23.57 10.85
CA PHE A 209 -2.60 -24.15 12.07
C PHE A 209 -3.28 -23.50 13.27
N VAL A 210 -3.87 -24.31 14.14
CA VAL A 210 -4.47 -23.83 15.39
C VAL A 210 -3.47 -24.03 16.52
N ASP A 211 -2.95 -22.92 17.01
CA ASP A 211 -1.98 -22.90 18.09
C ASP A 211 -2.66 -22.80 19.46
N LEU A 212 -2.48 -23.86 20.25
CA LEU A 212 -3.02 -23.99 21.61
C LEU A 212 -2.04 -23.47 22.68
N SER A 213 -0.81 -23.11 22.32
CA SER A 213 0.27 -22.78 23.27
C SER A 213 -0.01 -21.58 24.16
N LYS A 214 -0.70 -20.57 23.61
CA LYS A 214 -1.09 -19.35 24.33
C LYS A 214 -2.53 -19.40 24.85
N THR A 215 -3.22 -20.54 24.73
CA THR A 215 -4.62 -20.66 25.13
C THR A 215 -4.76 -20.61 26.66
N GLU A 216 -5.64 -19.74 27.12
CA GLU A 216 -5.91 -19.49 28.54
C GLU A 216 -7.30 -19.98 28.95
N LEU A 217 -7.38 -20.62 30.11
CA LEU A 217 -8.62 -21.13 30.70
C LEU A 217 -9.00 -20.31 31.93
N TYR A 218 -10.03 -19.48 31.78
CA TYR A 218 -10.66 -18.70 32.85
C TYR A 218 -11.82 -19.46 33.46
N ARG A 219 -11.98 -19.34 34.79
CA ARG A 219 -13.07 -19.98 35.56
C ARG A 219 -13.17 -21.49 35.35
N TYR A 220 -12.03 -22.13 35.10
CA TYR A 220 -11.95 -23.58 34.97
C TYR A 220 -12.12 -24.24 36.35
N ASP A 221 -13.05 -25.18 36.45
CA ASP A 221 -13.33 -25.93 37.68
C ASP A 221 -12.19 -26.93 37.94
N SER A 222 -11.28 -26.56 38.86
CA SER A 222 -10.11 -27.37 39.21
C SER A 222 -9.76 -27.22 40.69
N ALA A 223 -8.78 -27.99 41.20
CA ALA A 223 -8.33 -27.85 42.58
C ALA A 223 -7.74 -26.46 42.90
N ILE A 224 -7.29 -25.72 41.88
CA ILE A 224 -6.71 -24.39 42.01
C ILE A 224 -7.77 -23.36 41.57
N TRP A 225 -8.22 -22.54 42.52
CA TRP A 225 -9.17 -21.46 42.29
C TRP A 225 -8.51 -20.10 42.48
N GLY A 226 -8.98 -19.12 41.71
CA GLY A 226 -8.50 -17.74 41.79
C GLY A 226 -9.60 -16.71 41.56
N PRO A 227 -9.26 -15.42 41.64
CA PRO A 227 -10.18 -14.32 41.31
C PRO A 227 -10.67 -14.41 39.86
N PRO A 228 -11.69 -13.62 39.43
CA PRO A 228 -12.23 -13.68 38.08
C PRO A 228 -11.21 -13.45 36.94
N SER A 229 -10.09 -12.76 37.23
CA SER A 229 -8.97 -12.52 36.31
C SER A 229 -7.93 -13.63 36.30
N PHE A 230 -8.05 -14.64 37.16
CA PHE A 230 -7.13 -15.77 37.19
C PHE A 230 -7.43 -16.72 36.02
N PHE A 231 -6.37 -17.11 35.33
CA PHE A 231 -6.41 -18.10 34.28
C PHE A 231 -5.36 -19.19 34.51
N ARG A 232 -5.55 -20.32 33.83
CA ARG A 232 -4.52 -21.35 33.71
C ARG A 232 -4.19 -21.59 32.24
N PRO A 233 -2.90 -21.77 31.88
CA PRO A 233 -2.54 -22.21 30.54
C PRO A 233 -3.19 -23.56 30.21
N LEU A 234 -3.73 -23.72 29.00
CA LEU A 234 -4.37 -24.96 28.58
C LEU A 234 -3.39 -26.15 28.65
N LEU A 235 -2.16 -25.96 28.20
CA LEU A 235 -1.14 -27.02 28.15
C LEU A 235 -0.66 -27.49 29.53
N ASP A 236 -0.91 -26.71 30.59
CA ASP A 236 -0.63 -27.12 31.98
C ASP A 236 -1.71 -28.04 32.57
N VAL A 237 -2.85 -28.18 31.87
CA VAL A 237 -4.03 -28.89 32.35
C VAL A 237 -4.38 -30.06 31.41
N LEU A 238 -4.23 -29.86 30.10
CA LEU A 238 -4.50 -30.87 29.08
C LEU A 238 -3.23 -31.62 28.70
N PHE A 239 -3.09 -32.85 29.19
CA PHE A 239 -1.92 -33.72 28.93
C PHE A 239 -2.14 -34.75 27.82
N ASP A 240 -3.30 -34.72 27.16
CA ASP A 240 -3.71 -35.70 26.16
C ASP A 240 -3.16 -35.33 24.77
N ARG A 241 -1.92 -35.73 24.49
CA ARG A 241 -1.22 -35.44 23.23
C ARG A 241 -1.89 -36.08 22.01
N GLU A 242 -2.35 -37.32 22.14
CA GLU A 242 -3.04 -38.04 21.06
C GLU A 242 -4.30 -37.29 20.64
N TRP A 243 -5.07 -36.77 21.62
CA TRP A 243 -6.22 -35.95 21.32
C TRP A 243 -5.83 -34.63 20.61
N MET A 244 -4.78 -33.95 21.07
CA MET A 244 -4.36 -32.66 20.50
C MET A 244 -3.84 -32.78 19.05
N GLU A 245 -3.05 -33.81 18.76
CA GLU A 245 -2.36 -33.96 17.47
C GLU A 245 -3.19 -34.73 16.44
N ILE A 246 -4.08 -35.61 16.89
CA ILE A 246 -4.86 -36.49 16.00
C ILE A 246 -6.35 -36.12 16.04
N GLU A 247 -7.02 -36.31 17.16
CA GLU A 247 -8.49 -36.19 17.22
C GLU A 247 -8.96 -34.75 16.98
N PHE A 248 -8.28 -33.77 17.57
CA PHE A 248 -8.59 -32.35 17.46
C PHE A 248 -8.44 -31.87 16.01
N VAL A 249 -7.30 -32.16 15.37
CA VAL A 249 -7.02 -31.77 13.99
C VAL A 249 -8.01 -32.40 13.01
N ALA A 250 -8.28 -33.70 13.17
CA ALA A 250 -9.22 -34.44 12.32
C ALA A 250 -10.65 -33.89 12.45
N SER A 251 -11.09 -33.63 13.69
CA SER A 251 -12.43 -33.12 13.98
C SER A 251 -12.63 -31.70 13.45
N LEU A 252 -11.61 -30.84 13.57
CA LEU A 252 -11.64 -29.47 13.04
C LEU A 252 -11.69 -29.46 11.50
N SER A 253 -10.95 -30.36 10.86
CA SER A 253 -11.00 -30.57 9.40
C SER A 253 -12.35 -31.11 8.93
N SER A 254 -13.00 -31.96 9.73
CA SER A 254 -14.36 -32.43 9.42
C SER A 254 -15.38 -31.29 9.48
N LEU A 255 -15.31 -30.45 10.51
CA LEU A 255 -16.14 -29.24 10.67
C LEU A 255 -15.94 -28.25 9.51
N SER A 256 -14.70 -28.08 9.04
CA SER A 256 -14.40 -27.23 7.87
C SER A 256 -15.07 -27.72 6.59
N SER A 257 -15.07 -29.02 6.35
CA SER A 257 -15.77 -29.61 5.20
C SER A 257 -17.29 -29.42 5.26
N TRP A 258 -17.87 -29.34 6.47
CA TRP A 258 -19.27 -29.03 6.67
C TRP A 258 -19.59 -27.55 6.38
N ARG A 259 -18.66 -26.61 6.65
CA ARG A 259 -18.81 -25.18 6.31
C ARG A 259 -19.16 -24.95 4.84
N ALA A 260 -18.56 -25.73 3.93
CA ALA A 260 -18.82 -25.65 2.49
C ALA A 260 -20.26 -26.04 2.08
N ARG A 261 -21.03 -26.68 2.97
CA ARG A 261 -22.42 -27.13 2.73
C ARG A 261 -23.50 -26.22 3.34
N GLY A 262 -23.10 -25.10 3.94
CA GLY A 262 -23.99 -24.01 4.35
C GLY A 262 -24.43 -24.04 5.81
N LEU A 263 -24.43 -22.85 6.43
CA LEU A 263 -25.31 -22.38 7.51
C LEU A 263 -24.95 -20.90 7.81
N GLY A 264 -25.88 -19.98 7.60
CA GLY A 264 -25.61 -18.53 7.59
C GLY A 264 -25.39 -17.86 8.95
N MET A 265 -25.71 -18.50 10.08
CA MET A 265 -25.73 -17.84 11.39
C MET A 265 -24.35 -17.71 12.05
N ALA A 266 -23.52 -18.76 12.05
CA ALA A 266 -22.19 -18.70 12.68
C ALA A 266 -21.23 -17.75 11.94
N PRO A 267 -21.17 -17.76 10.59
CA PRO A 267 -20.44 -16.74 9.84
C PRO A 267 -20.99 -15.32 10.09
N ALA A 268 -22.32 -15.13 10.09
CA ALA A 268 -22.91 -13.81 10.36
C ALA A 268 -22.59 -13.29 11.77
N HIS A 269 -22.62 -14.17 12.78
CA HIS A 269 -22.22 -13.83 14.14
C HIS A 269 -20.74 -13.44 14.21
N THR A 270 -19.88 -14.17 13.51
CA THR A 270 -18.44 -13.86 13.43
C THR A 270 -18.20 -12.48 12.80
N VAL A 271 -18.87 -12.21 11.67
CA VAL A 271 -18.83 -10.89 11.00
C VAL A 271 -19.28 -9.79 11.97
N ALA A 272 -20.43 -9.96 12.62
CA ALA A 272 -20.95 -8.96 13.55
C ALA A 272 -20.01 -8.72 14.74
N THR A 273 -19.38 -9.77 15.26
CA THR A 273 -18.43 -9.68 16.37
C THR A 273 -17.15 -8.97 15.95
N VAL A 274 -16.57 -9.31 14.79
CA VAL A 274 -15.38 -8.63 14.26
C VAL A 274 -15.67 -7.15 14.01
N LEU A 275 -16.80 -6.81 13.38
CA LEU A 275 -17.18 -5.41 13.17
C LEU A 275 -17.37 -4.65 14.48
N ARG A 276 -17.95 -5.30 15.50
CA ARG A 276 -18.11 -4.71 16.83
C ARG A 276 -16.76 -4.45 17.49
N TYR A 277 -15.85 -5.42 17.47
CA TYR A 277 -14.52 -5.25 18.06
C TYR A 277 -13.71 -4.22 17.30
N TRP A 278 -13.83 -4.17 15.99
CA TRP A 278 -13.18 -3.16 15.21
C TRP A 278 -13.68 -1.75 15.58
N TYR A 279 -14.99 -1.56 15.70
CA TYR A 279 -15.55 -0.25 16.07
C TYR A 279 -15.29 0.16 17.53
N GLN A 280 -15.34 -0.79 18.47
CA GLN A 280 -15.33 -0.50 19.92
C GLN A 280 -14.03 -0.89 20.63
N GLY A 281 -13.08 -1.52 19.94
CA GLY A 281 -11.97 -2.25 20.52
C GLY A 281 -12.34 -3.69 20.90
N SER A 282 -11.35 -4.59 20.85
CA SER A 282 -11.48 -5.94 21.40
C SER A 282 -11.37 -5.90 22.93
N PRO A 283 -11.84 -6.93 23.66
CA PRO A 283 -11.69 -6.97 25.11
C PRO A 283 -10.21 -6.80 25.52
N PRO A 284 -9.90 -6.01 26.56
CA PRO A 284 -8.52 -5.76 26.98
C PRO A 284 -7.79 -7.05 27.33
N GLY A 285 -6.60 -7.25 26.76
CA GLY A 285 -5.76 -8.43 26.98
C GLY A 285 -6.19 -9.69 26.21
N GLU A 286 -7.24 -9.62 25.39
CA GLU A 286 -7.63 -10.74 24.53
C GLU A 286 -7.09 -10.58 23.11
N MET A 287 -6.45 -11.64 22.61
CA MET A 287 -6.04 -11.78 21.23
C MET A 287 -7.12 -12.46 20.40
N ILE A 288 -7.22 -12.04 19.14
CA ILE A 288 -8.17 -12.56 18.16
C ILE A 288 -7.42 -12.90 16.88
N SER A 289 -7.81 -13.98 16.21
CA SER A 289 -7.23 -14.34 14.92
C SER A 289 -7.93 -13.56 13.79
N LEU A 290 -7.14 -12.84 12.99
CA LEU A 290 -7.62 -12.12 11.81
C LEU A 290 -6.63 -12.27 10.67
N GLY A 291 -7.12 -12.52 9.46
CA GLY A 291 -6.28 -12.48 8.28
C GLY A 291 -6.08 -11.06 7.80
N VAL A 292 -4.84 -10.63 7.79
CA VAL A 292 -4.39 -9.28 7.41
C VAL A 292 -3.26 -9.41 6.40
N ILE A 293 -2.95 -8.33 5.69
CA ILE A 293 -1.78 -8.31 4.80
C ILE A 293 -0.53 -8.37 5.69
N SER A 294 0.36 -9.32 5.39
CA SER A 294 1.66 -9.46 6.04
C SER A 294 2.60 -8.35 5.58
N GLU A 295 3.31 -7.75 6.53
CA GLU A 295 4.36 -6.73 6.37
C GLU A 295 5.66 -7.21 7.05
N GLY A 296 5.95 -8.51 6.98
CA GLY A 296 7.18 -9.07 7.55
C GLY A 296 7.04 -9.62 8.98
N GLN A 297 5.86 -9.52 9.60
CA GLN A 297 5.68 -9.94 10.99
C GLN A 297 5.97 -11.43 11.16
N PHE A 298 6.63 -11.80 12.25
CA PHE A 298 7.06 -13.18 12.53
C PHE A 298 7.95 -13.79 11.43
N GLY A 299 8.63 -12.97 10.62
CA GLY A 299 9.44 -13.44 9.48
C GLY A 299 8.61 -14.00 8.33
N LEU A 300 7.34 -13.61 8.24
CA LEU A 300 6.44 -13.98 7.13
C LEU A 300 6.71 -13.10 5.90
N PRO A 301 6.57 -13.64 4.68
CA PRO A 301 6.73 -12.86 3.46
C PRO A 301 5.68 -11.75 3.38
N GLU A 302 6.04 -10.64 2.76
CA GLU A 302 5.16 -9.48 2.61
C GLU A 302 4.12 -9.66 1.50
N GLY A 303 3.00 -8.95 1.60
CA GLY A 303 2.01 -8.87 0.52
C GLY A 303 1.20 -10.15 0.31
N ILE A 304 1.09 -11.01 1.33
CA ILE A 304 0.13 -12.11 1.42
C ILE A 304 -0.89 -11.86 2.53
N VAL A 305 -2.14 -12.31 2.34
CA VAL A 305 -3.15 -12.24 3.41
C VAL A 305 -3.01 -13.46 4.31
N TYR A 306 -2.56 -13.25 5.54
CA TYR A 306 -2.20 -14.31 6.47
C TYR A 306 -2.90 -14.11 7.83
N SER A 307 -3.47 -15.18 8.39
CA SER A 307 -4.11 -15.13 9.72
C SER A 307 -3.08 -15.01 10.83
N MET A 308 -3.19 -13.95 11.64
CA MET A 308 -2.30 -13.65 12.76
C MET A 308 -3.09 -13.21 13.99
N PRO A 309 -2.52 -13.29 15.20
CA PRO A 309 -3.12 -12.73 16.40
C PRO A 309 -3.06 -11.20 16.35
N ILE A 310 -4.22 -10.57 16.47
CA ILE A 310 -4.38 -9.12 16.50
C ILE A 310 -5.17 -8.69 17.73
N ARG A 311 -5.08 -7.39 18.04
CA ARG A 311 -5.94 -6.67 18.96
C ARG A 311 -6.62 -5.53 18.20
N PHE A 312 -7.92 -5.33 18.41
CA PHE A 312 -8.59 -4.13 17.89
C PHE A 312 -8.50 -3.02 18.93
N GLU A 313 -8.07 -1.84 18.50
CA GLU A 313 -7.93 -0.67 19.35
C GLU A 313 -8.20 0.62 18.54
N ASN A 314 -9.02 1.52 19.09
CA ASN A 314 -9.32 2.84 18.52
C ASN A 314 -9.76 2.85 17.05
N GLY A 315 -10.53 1.85 16.59
CA GLY A 315 -10.96 1.78 15.19
C GLY A 315 -9.93 1.18 14.22
N SER A 316 -8.78 0.75 14.74
CA SER A 316 -7.72 0.05 14.00
C SER A 316 -7.46 -1.34 14.61
N TRP A 317 -6.53 -2.09 14.02
CA TRP A 317 -5.98 -3.30 14.60
C TRP A 317 -4.46 -3.21 14.71
N GLU A 318 -3.91 -3.89 15.70
CA GLU A 318 -2.48 -4.06 15.92
C GLU A 318 -2.16 -5.55 15.94
N ILE A 319 -1.13 -5.97 15.22
CA ILE A 319 -0.65 -7.36 15.27
C ILE A 319 0.10 -7.54 16.58
N TYR A 320 -0.27 -8.58 17.32
CA TYR A 320 0.33 -8.86 18.63
C TYR A 320 1.66 -9.59 18.41
N THR A 321 2.76 -8.84 18.26
CA THR A 321 4.09 -9.39 17.92
C THR A 321 4.89 -9.88 19.14
N GLU A 322 4.50 -9.52 20.36
CA GLU A 322 5.19 -9.90 21.61
C GLU A 322 4.98 -11.37 22.02
N ILE A 323 4.64 -12.25 21.08
CA ILE A 323 4.42 -13.68 21.35
C ILE A 323 5.72 -14.43 21.11
N GLU A 324 6.19 -15.12 22.15
CA GLU A 324 7.27 -16.10 21.98
C GLU A 324 6.80 -17.28 21.12
N ILE A 325 7.41 -17.40 19.94
CA ILE A 325 7.22 -18.49 18.98
C ILE A 325 8.43 -19.42 19.04
N ASN A 326 8.20 -20.72 19.16
CA ASN A 326 9.27 -21.71 19.13
C ASN A 326 9.62 -22.11 17.68
N GLU A 327 10.77 -22.75 17.48
CA GLU A 327 11.27 -23.15 16.14
C GLU A 327 10.27 -24.01 15.36
N LYS A 328 9.54 -24.90 16.05
CA LYS A 328 8.53 -25.77 15.44
C LYS A 328 7.31 -24.98 14.92
N THR A 329 6.83 -24.01 15.69
CA THR A 329 5.75 -23.13 15.24
C THR A 329 6.24 -22.23 14.11
N GLN A 330 7.48 -21.71 14.19
CA GLN A 330 8.07 -20.87 13.15
C GLN A 330 8.12 -21.60 11.80
N SER A 331 8.54 -22.87 11.78
CA SER A 331 8.56 -23.66 10.56
C SER A 331 7.16 -23.89 9.98
N TYR A 332 6.15 -24.10 10.83
CA TYR A 332 4.75 -24.17 10.40
C TYR A 332 4.26 -22.87 9.79
N LEU A 333 4.61 -21.72 10.38
CA LEU A 333 4.19 -20.42 9.85
C LEU A 333 4.65 -20.23 8.40
N LEU A 334 5.92 -20.55 8.13
CA LEU A 334 6.54 -20.44 6.82
C LEU A 334 5.96 -21.43 5.80
N ILE A 335 5.69 -22.68 6.21
CA ILE A 335 5.04 -23.68 5.33
C ILE A 335 3.66 -23.18 4.87
N LEU A 336 2.86 -22.63 5.80
CA LEU A 336 1.54 -22.09 5.47
C LEU A 336 1.64 -20.83 4.60
N ALA A 337 2.69 -20.03 4.77
CA ALA A 337 2.93 -18.85 3.94
C ALA A 337 3.27 -19.24 2.50
N CYS A 338 4.08 -20.28 2.32
CA CYS A 338 4.38 -20.88 1.02
C CYS A 338 3.11 -21.29 0.26
N ASP A 339 2.13 -21.88 0.94
CA ASP A 339 0.86 -22.25 0.31
C ASP A 339 0.08 -21.02 -0.18
N LEU A 340 0.07 -19.93 0.61
CA LEU A 340 -0.56 -18.66 0.22
C LEU A 340 0.16 -17.95 -0.93
N ILE A 341 1.49 -18.01 -0.98
CA ILE A 341 2.27 -17.48 -2.10
C ILE A 341 1.89 -18.22 -3.39
N ARG A 342 1.79 -19.55 -3.35
CA ARG A 342 1.36 -20.33 -4.52
C ARG A 342 -0.06 -19.98 -4.95
N GLU A 343 -0.99 -19.83 -4.00
CA GLU A 343 -2.35 -19.38 -4.31
C GLU A 343 -2.35 -18.01 -4.99
N LYS A 344 -1.52 -17.07 -4.51
CA LYS A 344 -1.31 -15.75 -5.13
C LYS A 344 -0.77 -15.88 -6.56
N GLN A 345 0.28 -16.67 -6.79
CA GLN A 345 0.88 -16.87 -8.11
C GLN A 345 -0.11 -17.48 -9.11
N VAL A 346 -0.91 -18.46 -8.67
CA VAL A 346 -1.97 -19.06 -9.51
C VAL A 346 -3.05 -18.03 -9.82
N ALA A 347 -3.46 -17.20 -8.85
CA ALA A 347 -4.44 -16.14 -9.08
C ALA A 347 -3.93 -15.05 -10.05
N LEU A 348 -2.62 -14.78 -10.06
CA LEU A 348 -1.95 -13.87 -11.00
C LEU A 348 -1.69 -14.49 -12.38
N GLY A 349 -1.92 -15.80 -12.55
CA GLY A 349 -1.69 -16.51 -13.80
C GLY A 349 -0.22 -16.83 -14.09
N GLU A 350 0.66 -16.68 -13.10
CA GLU A 350 2.09 -17.01 -13.18
C GLU A 350 2.32 -18.53 -13.17
N VAL A 351 1.40 -19.27 -12.52
CA VAL A 351 1.44 -20.74 -12.41
C VAL A 351 0.12 -21.33 -12.90
N ALA A 352 0.19 -22.39 -13.71
CA ALA A 352 -0.95 -22.92 -14.46
C ALA A 352 -1.99 -23.67 -13.62
N GLU A 353 -1.59 -24.36 -12.55
CA GLU A 353 -2.50 -25.09 -11.67
C GLU A 353 -2.06 -24.99 -10.21
N LEU A 354 -3.03 -24.83 -9.31
CA LEU A 354 -2.86 -25.16 -7.90
C LEU A 354 -2.63 -26.66 -7.83
N ASN A 355 -1.36 -27.08 -7.70
CA ASN A 355 -1.05 -28.42 -7.22
C ASN A 355 -0.98 -28.29 -5.70
N PRO A 356 -2.10 -28.46 -4.96
CA PRO A 356 -2.03 -28.29 -3.54
C PRO A 356 -1.04 -29.33 -3.04
N GLN A 357 0.05 -28.88 -2.44
CA GLN A 357 0.67 -29.67 -1.40
C GLN A 357 -0.39 -29.74 -0.27
N ARG A 358 -1.44 -30.55 -0.46
CA ARG A 358 -2.19 -31.12 0.65
C ARG A 358 -1.23 -32.07 1.33
N ARG A 359 -0.18 -31.53 1.96
CA ARG A 359 0.45 -32.20 3.08
C ARG A 359 -0.68 -32.31 4.09
N ASP A 360 -1.03 -33.54 4.39
CA ASP A 360 -2.01 -33.84 5.41
C ASP A 360 -1.65 -33.00 6.63
N VAL A 361 -2.60 -32.27 7.21
CA VAL A 361 -2.32 -31.49 8.43
C VAL A 361 -1.77 -32.46 9.50
N HIS A 362 -2.13 -33.74 9.43
CA HIS A 362 -1.53 -34.80 10.23
C HIS A 362 -0.04 -35.07 9.98
N ALA A 363 0.50 -34.88 8.77
CA ALA A 363 1.91 -35.02 8.45
C ALA A 363 2.73 -33.89 9.10
N ILE A 364 2.16 -32.67 9.11
CA ILE A 364 2.74 -31.51 9.80
C ILE A 364 2.95 -31.81 11.29
N TYR A 365 2.00 -32.48 11.96
CA TYR A 365 2.13 -32.88 13.37
C TYR A 365 3.01 -34.13 13.61
N ARG A 366 3.11 -35.07 12.64
CA ARG A 366 3.85 -36.35 12.76
C ARG A 366 5.34 -36.29 12.38
N ASP A 367 5.70 -35.50 11.37
CA ASP A 367 7.00 -35.64 10.67
C ASP A 367 8.18 -34.93 11.38
N VAL A 368 8.13 -34.75 12.70
CA VAL A 368 9.22 -34.10 13.48
C VAL A 368 9.75 -35.01 14.60
N GLU A 369 9.20 -36.22 14.78
CA GLU A 369 9.82 -37.22 15.67
C GLU A 369 10.92 -38.05 14.98
N GLU A 370 11.01 -37.99 13.64
CA GLU A 370 12.15 -38.53 12.90
C GLU A 370 13.11 -37.35 12.62
N GLU A 371 14.35 -37.43 13.10
CA GLU A 371 15.46 -36.52 12.74
C GLU A 371 15.81 -36.65 11.24
N GLU A 372 14.88 -36.35 10.35
CA GLU A 372 15.20 -36.03 8.96
C GLU A 372 15.19 -34.50 8.83
N ASP A 373 16.34 -33.94 8.43
CA ASP A 373 16.52 -32.53 8.16
C ASP A 373 15.38 -32.01 7.26
N PHE A 374 14.48 -31.19 7.84
CA PHE A 374 13.32 -30.67 7.13
C PHE A 374 13.76 -29.55 6.18
N GLU A 375 14.24 -29.91 4.99
CA GLU A 375 14.50 -28.96 3.93
C GLU A 375 13.17 -28.36 3.43
N VAL A 376 12.95 -27.07 3.71
CA VAL A 376 12.01 -26.26 2.92
C VAL A 376 12.38 -26.49 1.45
N ASN A 377 11.46 -27.09 0.68
CA ASN A 377 11.63 -27.45 -0.73
C ASN A 377 12.37 -26.32 -1.47
N GLU A 378 13.41 -26.64 -2.25
CA GLU A 378 14.24 -25.63 -2.92
C GLU A 378 13.41 -24.64 -3.76
N GLU A 379 12.26 -25.07 -4.30
CA GLU A 379 11.29 -24.17 -4.97
C GLU A 379 10.65 -23.13 -4.04
N CYS A 380 10.37 -23.48 -2.77
CA CYS A 380 9.83 -22.54 -1.78
C CYS A 380 10.89 -21.57 -1.29
N LYS A 381 12.12 -22.07 -1.05
CA LYS A 381 13.27 -21.21 -0.78
C LYS A 381 13.52 -20.28 -1.96
N ALA A 382 13.50 -20.79 -3.19
CA ALA A 382 13.61 -19.99 -4.40
C ALA A 382 12.49 -18.94 -4.49
N SER A 383 11.22 -19.28 -4.22
CA SER A 383 10.13 -18.28 -4.26
C SER A 383 10.23 -17.20 -3.17
N LEU A 384 10.74 -17.55 -1.98
CA LEU A 384 10.99 -16.60 -0.90
C LEU A 384 12.20 -15.70 -1.22
N ILE A 385 13.28 -16.30 -1.75
CA ILE A 385 14.51 -15.62 -2.19
C ILE A 385 14.26 -14.76 -3.44
N ASP A 386 13.39 -15.17 -4.37
CA ASP A 386 13.05 -14.41 -5.57
C ASP A 386 12.19 -13.19 -5.23
N GLN A 387 11.40 -13.23 -4.15
CA GLN A 387 10.71 -12.07 -3.60
C GLN A 387 11.64 -11.14 -2.83
N GLU A 388 12.55 -11.67 -2.01
CA GLU A 388 13.62 -10.88 -1.37
C GLU A 388 14.49 -10.20 -2.44
N ARG A 389 14.84 -10.89 -3.53
CA ARG A 389 15.58 -10.33 -4.67
C ARG A 389 14.77 -9.33 -5.49
N ALA A 390 13.47 -9.51 -5.65
CA ALA A 390 12.62 -8.55 -6.33
C ALA A 390 12.51 -7.24 -5.53
N LEU A 391 12.35 -7.34 -4.20
CA LEU A 391 12.36 -6.21 -3.28
C LEU A 391 13.74 -5.55 -3.20
N GLU A 392 14.83 -6.32 -3.12
CA GLU A 392 16.20 -5.81 -3.20
C GLU A 392 16.50 -5.19 -4.56
N SER A 393 15.90 -5.64 -5.66
CA SER A 393 16.06 -5.02 -6.98
C SER A 393 15.23 -3.74 -7.14
N GLU A 394 14.10 -3.62 -6.46
CA GLU A 394 13.33 -2.37 -6.36
C GLU A 394 14.04 -1.36 -5.45
N ASP A 395 14.62 -1.79 -4.32
CA ASP A 395 15.45 -0.95 -3.46
C ASP A 395 16.82 -0.63 -4.08
N GLN A 396 17.42 -1.54 -4.88
CA GLN A 396 18.66 -1.27 -5.62
C GLN A 396 18.43 -0.38 -6.84
N THR A 397 17.26 -0.41 -7.49
CA THR A 397 16.96 0.58 -8.54
C THR A 397 16.72 1.96 -7.94
N VAL A 398 16.17 2.06 -6.72
CA VAL A 398 16.09 3.32 -5.96
C VAL A 398 17.47 3.74 -5.38
N ALA A 399 18.32 2.79 -5.00
CA ALA A 399 19.67 3.05 -4.48
C ALA A 399 20.70 3.37 -5.59
N GLU A 400 20.66 2.70 -6.74
CA GLU A 400 21.51 3.03 -7.90
C GLU A 400 21.10 4.39 -8.51
N GLU A 401 19.81 4.76 -8.49
CA GLU A 401 19.38 6.13 -8.85
C GLU A 401 19.87 7.20 -7.85
N THR A 402 20.17 6.82 -6.61
CA THR A 402 20.72 7.73 -5.57
C THR A 402 22.26 7.71 -5.50
N GLU A 403 22.93 6.61 -5.83
CA GLU A 403 24.40 6.55 -5.93
C GLU A 403 24.93 7.15 -7.25
N ASP A 404 24.23 7.00 -8.39
CA ASP A 404 24.59 7.70 -9.63
C ASP A 404 24.48 9.23 -9.48
N THR A 405 23.61 9.72 -8.58
CA THR A 405 23.51 11.17 -8.29
C THR A 405 24.60 11.67 -7.34
N ASP A 406 25.18 10.82 -6.50
CA ASP A 406 26.28 11.16 -5.60
C ASP A 406 27.66 11.01 -6.27
N GLU A 407 27.91 10.01 -7.13
CA GLU A 407 29.16 9.91 -7.90
C GLU A 407 29.30 11.01 -8.97
N LEU A 408 28.20 11.51 -9.53
CA LEU A 408 28.19 12.69 -10.41
C LEU A 408 28.44 14.02 -9.67
N ASN A 409 28.21 14.06 -8.35
CA ASN A 409 28.51 15.22 -7.50
C ASN A 409 29.95 15.20 -6.96
N GLU A 410 30.52 14.04 -6.64
CA GLU A 410 31.95 13.94 -6.29
C GLU A 410 32.88 14.20 -7.49
N SER A 411 32.46 13.78 -8.70
CA SER A 411 33.21 14.04 -9.94
C SER A 411 33.28 15.54 -10.31
N LYS A 412 32.31 16.34 -9.87
CA LYS A 412 32.29 17.81 -10.08
C LYS A 412 33.12 18.57 -9.04
N ASN A 413 33.25 18.05 -7.81
CA ASN A 413 34.08 18.68 -6.79
C ASN A 413 35.60 18.50 -7.04
N ILE A 414 36.02 17.48 -7.80
CA ILE A 414 37.44 17.25 -8.12
C ILE A 414 37.93 18.10 -9.33
N GLU A 415 37.02 18.57 -10.18
CA GLU A 415 37.36 19.52 -11.25
C GLU A 415 37.36 20.99 -10.79
N GLU A 416 36.69 21.34 -9.69
CA GLU A 416 36.72 22.71 -9.14
C GLU A 416 37.94 22.98 -8.23
N GLU A 417 38.54 21.98 -7.58
CA GLU A 417 39.76 22.19 -6.76
C GLU A 417 41.07 22.28 -7.57
N ASN A 418 41.08 21.92 -8.85
CA ASN A 418 42.29 22.01 -9.69
C ASN A 418 42.38 23.29 -10.55
N ILE A 419 41.45 24.23 -10.40
CA ILE A 419 41.45 25.52 -11.13
C ILE A 419 41.91 26.69 -10.24
N GLU A 420 42.03 26.51 -8.91
CA GLU A 420 42.52 27.56 -7.99
C GLU A 420 44.02 27.48 -7.64
N ALA A 421 44.85 26.73 -8.37
CA ALA A 421 46.30 26.60 -8.10
C ALA A 421 47.25 27.11 -9.20
N GLU A 422 46.77 27.91 -10.16
CA GLU A 422 47.61 28.49 -11.24
C GLU A 422 47.52 30.01 -11.40
N ASP A 423 47.06 30.77 -10.40
CA ASP A 423 47.21 32.23 -10.37
C ASP A 423 47.64 32.72 -8.97
N ASP A 424 48.95 32.65 -8.70
CA ASP A 424 49.69 33.53 -7.79
C ASP A 424 51.19 33.62 -8.19
#